data_AF-A0A944EU99-F1
#
_entry.id   AF-A0A944EU99-F1
#
_cell.length_a   1.000
_cell.length_b   1.000
_cell.length_c   1.000
_cell.angle_alpha   90.00
_cell.angle_beta   90.00
_cell.angle_gamma   90.00
#
_symmetry.space_group_name_H-M   'P 1'
#
loop_
_entity.id
_entity.type
_entity.pdbx_description
1 polymer ?
#
loop_
_entity_poly.entity_id
_entity_poly.type
_entity_poly.pdbx_seq_one_letter_code
_entity_poly.pdbx_strand_id
1 'polypeptide(L)'
;MDQRQLVEWALDRHIGPDCYYWPGQHPTRYVSVKWGDRMVTGHRLVYEVAHGPIPDGMVIDHICHHPETCEGGHLCPHRGCINPDHLAAVEPAVKTSTARAARRRPEFCKDGHKFTSENTYTDNRGSRHCRTCAAERARAKRPTPQKQVREVCRNGHPLTKDNISTGPDGKGRRCLTCSRARSARYERKLRAT
;
A
#
# COMPACT_ATOMS: atom_id res chain seq x y z
N MET A 1 -0.92 1.88 -31.12
CA MET A 1 0.42 1.36 -30.81
C MET A 1 0.23 -0.08 -30.40
N ASP A 2 0.74 -1.01 -31.20
CA ASP A 2 0.72 -2.43 -30.87
C ASP A 2 1.77 -2.79 -29.81
N GLN A 3 1.79 -4.05 -29.37
CA GLN A 3 2.71 -4.55 -28.35
C GLN A 3 4.18 -4.39 -28.77
N ARG A 4 4.47 -4.62 -30.05
CA ARG A 4 5.81 -4.57 -30.61
C ARG A 4 6.30 -3.12 -30.69
N GLN A 5 5.45 -2.21 -31.18
CA GLN A 5 5.73 -0.78 -31.24
C GLN A 5 5.99 -0.18 -29.86
N LEU A 6 5.27 -0.64 -28.82
CA LEU A 6 5.50 -0.20 -27.44
C LEU A 6 6.86 -0.66 -26.90
N VAL A 7 7.24 -1.91 -27.18
CA VAL A 7 8.55 -2.45 -26.79
C VAL A 7 9.67 -1.76 -27.55
N GLU A 8 9.56 -1.59 -28.86
CA GLU A 8 10.53 -0.86 -29.68
C GLU A 8 10.71 0.58 -29.19
N TRP A 9 9.62 1.29 -28.87
CA TRP A 9 9.68 2.61 -28.27
C TRP A 9 10.41 2.63 -26.93
N ALA A 10 10.19 1.63 -26.07
CA ALA A 10 10.81 1.54 -24.76
C ALA A 10 12.30 1.20 -24.85
N LEU A 11 12.68 0.31 -25.77
CA LEU A 11 14.08 -0.06 -26.01
C LEU A 11 14.86 1.06 -26.69
N ASP A 12 14.26 1.84 -27.58
CA ASP A 12 14.92 3.02 -28.20
C ASP A 12 15.21 4.14 -27.17
N ARG A 13 14.37 4.26 -26.13
CA ARG A 13 14.46 5.33 -25.12
C ARG A 13 14.93 4.85 -23.75
N HIS A 14 15.50 3.66 -23.69
CA HIS A 14 15.93 3.08 -22.43
C HIS A 14 16.93 3.98 -21.72
N ILE A 15 17.00 3.83 -20.40
CA ILE A 15 18.04 4.45 -19.57
C ILE A 15 19.01 3.35 -19.14
N GLY A 16 20.31 3.64 -19.15
CA GLY A 16 21.36 2.73 -18.68
C GLY A 16 22.10 2.03 -19.84
N PRO A 17 23.43 1.91 -19.77
CA PRO A 17 24.24 1.47 -20.92
C PRO A 17 24.21 -0.05 -21.16
N ASP A 18 23.87 -0.84 -20.15
CA ASP A 18 23.94 -2.31 -20.17
C ASP A 18 22.63 -2.92 -19.66
N CYS A 19 22.19 -2.52 -18.46
CA CYS A 19 20.82 -2.73 -18.03
C CYS A 19 19.90 -1.63 -18.54
N TYR A 20 18.90 -2.01 -19.32
CA TYR A 20 17.92 -1.08 -19.87
C TYR A 20 16.78 -0.87 -18.89
N TYR A 21 16.45 0.38 -18.59
CA TYR A 21 15.32 0.73 -17.75
C TYR A 21 14.21 1.39 -18.56
N TRP A 22 12.98 1.06 -18.22
CA TRP A 22 11.80 1.61 -18.88
C TRP A 22 11.77 3.15 -18.76
N PRO A 23 11.51 3.89 -19.86
CA PRO A 23 11.54 5.35 -19.84
C PRO A 23 10.59 5.93 -18.77
N GLY A 24 11.11 6.79 -17.90
CA GLY A 24 10.33 7.47 -16.85
C GLY A 24 10.03 6.63 -15.60
N GLN A 25 10.54 5.40 -15.50
CA GLN A 25 10.35 4.55 -14.32
C GLN A 25 11.64 4.46 -13.49
N HIS A 26 11.50 4.48 -12.16
CA HIS A 26 12.63 4.27 -11.25
C HIS A 26 13.15 2.82 -11.33
N PRO A 27 14.48 2.59 -11.40
CA PRO A 27 15.06 1.29 -11.75
C PRO A 27 14.93 0.21 -10.66
N THR A 28 14.53 0.54 -9.43
CA THR A 28 14.57 -0.40 -8.29
C THR A 28 13.43 -1.42 -8.26
N ARG A 29 12.50 -1.40 -9.22
CA ARG A 29 11.33 -2.29 -9.24
C ARG A 29 10.97 -2.70 -10.66
N TYR A 30 10.26 -3.82 -10.77
CA TYR A 30 9.59 -4.18 -12.03
C TYR A 30 8.66 -3.05 -12.47
N VAL A 31 8.81 -2.61 -13.71
CA VAL A 31 7.81 -1.76 -14.35
C VAL A 31 6.57 -2.58 -14.65
N SER A 32 5.39 -2.00 -14.40
CA SER A 32 4.11 -2.55 -14.83
C SER A 32 3.57 -1.64 -15.92
N VAL A 33 3.24 -2.24 -17.07
CA VAL A 33 2.81 -1.55 -18.27
C VAL A 33 1.37 -1.95 -18.55
N LYS A 34 0.53 -0.99 -18.89
CA LYS A 34 -0.85 -1.27 -19.31
C LYS A 34 -0.85 -1.70 -20.77
N TRP A 35 -1.34 -2.90 -21.04
CA TRP A 35 -1.52 -3.44 -22.40
C TRP A 35 -2.96 -3.94 -22.56
N GLY A 36 -3.75 -3.22 -23.37
CA GLY A 36 -5.20 -3.42 -23.43
C GLY A 36 -5.85 -3.26 -22.05
N ASP A 37 -6.60 -4.28 -21.64
CA ASP A 37 -7.28 -4.35 -20.33
C ASP A 37 -6.42 -5.01 -19.23
N ARG A 38 -5.15 -5.31 -19.52
CA ARG A 38 -4.27 -6.03 -18.60
C ARG A 38 -3.07 -5.19 -18.18
N MET A 39 -2.61 -5.41 -16.96
CA MET A 39 -1.30 -4.94 -16.49
C MET A 39 -0.29 -6.07 -16.66
N VAL A 40 0.77 -5.83 -17.41
CA VAL A 40 1.86 -6.80 -17.67
C VAL A 40 3.18 -6.24 -17.15
N THR A 41 4.11 -7.09 -16.69
CA THR A 41 5.43 -6.61 -16.27
C THR A 41 6.32 -6.37 -17.49
N GLY A 42 7.09 -5.28 -17.46
CA GLY A 42 7.86 -4.84 -18.64
C GLY A 42 8.88 -5.86 -19.13
N HIS A 43 9.56 -6.57 -18.22
CA HIS A 43 10.49 -7.63 -18.62
C HIS A 43 9.79 -8.79 -19.33
N ARG A 44 8.59 -9.21 -18.88
CA ARG A 44 7.81 -10.26 -19.57
C ARG A 44 7.36 -9.79 -20.95
N LEU A 45 6.91 -8.53 -21.02
CA LEU A 45 6.47 -7.92 -22.27
C LEU A 45 7.61 -7.87 -23.30
N VAL A 46 8.80 -7.43 -22.89
CA VAL A 46 9.98 -7.38 -23.76
C VAL A 46 10.43 -8.79 -24.15
N TYR A 47 10.45 -9.75 -23.22
CA TYR A 47 10.78 -11.14 -23.53
C TYR A 47 9.85 -11.69 -24.61
N GLU A 48 8.52 -11.51 -24.46
CA GLU A 48 7.55 -12.04 -25.42
C GLU A 48 7.71 -11.46 -26.82
N VAL A 49 8.10 -10.18 -26.94
CA VAL A 49 8.34 -9.53 -28.23
C VAL A 49 9.68 -9.96 -28.84
N ALA A 50 10.73 -10.11 -28.03
CA ALA A 50 12.08 -10.41 -28.51
C ALA A 50 12.29 -11.91 -28.80
N HIS A 51 11.75 -12.77 -27.94
CA HIS A 51 12.03 -14.21 -27.92
C HIS A 51 10.80 -15.09 -28.22
N GLY A 52 9.61 -14.48 -28.30
CA GLY A 52 8.35 -15.20 -28.49
C GLY A 52 7.68 -15.60 -27.17
N PRO A 53 6.56 -16.36 -27.24
CA PRO A 53 5.73 -16.64 -26.07
C PRO A 53 6.53 -17.33 -24.95
N ILE A 54 6.24 -16.94 -23.71
CA ILE A 54 6.85 -17.57 -22.53
C ILE A 54 6.35 -19.03 -22.48
N PRO A 55 7.25 -20.04 -22.47
CA PRO A 55 6.83 -21.44 -22.43
C PRO A 55 5.99 -21.77 -21.21
N ASP A 56 5.10 -22.73 -21.35
CA ASP A 56 4.23 -23.18 -20.27
C ASP A 56 5.04 -23.64 -19.05
N GLY A 57 4.64 -23.15 -17.87
CA GLY A 57 5.31 -23.47 -16.61
C GLY A 57 6.60 -22.68 -16.34
N MET A 58 7.12 -21.89 -17.28
CA MET A 58 8.33 -21.09 -17.07
C MET A 58 8.03 -19.69 -16.51
N VAL A 59 9.04 -19.13 -15.84
CA VAL A 59 9.06 -17.74 -15.38
C VAL A 59 10.22 -17.00 -16.03
N ILE A 60 10.09 -15.68 -16.18
CA ILE A 60 11.19 -14.85 -16.68
C ILE A 60 12.00 -14.38 -15.50
N ASP A 61 13.31 -14.61 -15.55
CA ASP A 61 14.28 -14.11 -14.58
C ASP A 61 15.40 -13.32 -15.27
N HIS A 62 16.07 -12.49 -14.48
CA HIS A 62 17.14 -11.61 -14.93
C HIS A 62 18.50 -12.26 -14.70
N ILE A 63 19.24 -12.54 -15.76
CA ILE A 63 20.59 -13.11 -15.66
C ILE A 63 21.66 -12.04 -15.32
N CYS A 64 21.32 -10.75 -15.44
CA CYS A 64 22.21 -9.63 -15.13
C CYS A 64 22.36 -9.35 -13.62
N HIS A 65 21.69 -10.12 -12.76
CA HIS A 65 21.89 -10.00 -11.31
C HIS A 65 21.67 -11.33 -10.59
N HIS A 66 22.43 -11.52 -9.51
CA HIS A 66 22.19 -12.59 -8.58
C HIS A 66 21.99 -12.00 -7.18
N PRO A 67 21.00 -12.47 -6.38
CA PRO A 67 20.73 -11.89 -5.05
C PRO A 67 21.91 -11.91 -4.10
N GLU A 68 22.82 -12.88 -4.24
CA GLU A 68 24.01 -13.03 -3.39
C GLU A 68 25.16 -12.12 -3.82
N THR A 69 25.19 -11.68 -5.09
CA THR A 69 26.29 -10.85 -5.62
C THR A 69 25.90 -9.39 -5.81
N CYS A 70 24.61 -9.07 -5.90
CA CYS A 70 24.14 -7.68 -5.99
C CYS A 70 23.95 -7.08 -4.60
N GLU A 71 24.76 -6.07 -4.24
CA GLU A 71 24.68 -5.34 -2.96
C GLU A 71 23.28 -4.83 -2.61
N GLY A 72 22.47 -4.50 -3.63
CA GLY A 72 21.11 -3.99 -3.45
C GLY A 72 20.07 -5.03 -3.01
N GLY A 73 20.38 -6.33 -3.02
CA GLY A 73 19.45 -7.40 -2.63
C GLY A 73 18.09 -7.29 -3.34
N HIS A 74 16.99 -7.13 -2.58
CA HIS A 74 15.63 -6.92 -3.12
C HIS A 74 15.37 -5.53 -3.73
N LEU A 75 16.27 -4.57 -3.49
CA LEU A 75 16.24 -3.21 -4.03
C LEU A 75 17.26 -3.00 -5.16
N CYS A 76 17.96 -4.07 -5.57
CA CYS A 76 18.92 -4.06 -6.66
C CYS A 76 18.28 -3.48 -7.94
N PRO A 77 18.84 -2.41 -8.54
CA PRO A 77 18.26 -1.77 -9.71
C PRO A 77 18.19 -2.69 -10.93
N HIS A 78 19.04 -3.71 -11.01
CA HIS A 78 18.97 -4.71 -12.08
C HIS A 78 17.64 -5.48 -12.13
N ARG A 79 16.84 -5.49 -11.05
CA ARG A 79 15.47 -6.04 -11.05
C ARG A 79 14.53 -5.27 -11.99
N GLY A 80 14.80 -3.99 -12.25
CA GLY A 80 14.03 -3.18 -13.20
C GLY A 80 14.48 -3.33 -14.65
N CYS A 81 15.50 -4.15 -14.93
CA CYS A 81 16.07 -4.30 -16.26
C CYS A 81 15.04 -4.85 -17.26
N ILE A 82 15.07 -4.32 -18.48
CA ILE A 82 14.26 -4.78 -19.62
C ILE A 82 15.13 -5.13 -20.83
N ASN A 83 16.46 -5.21 -20.67
CA ASN A 83 17.35 -5.62 -21.75
C ASN A 83 17.00 -7.07 -22.14
N PRO A 84 16.55 -7.35 -23.38
CA PRO A 84 16.14 -8.70 -23.79
C PRO A 84 17.25 -9.74 -23.64
N ASP A 85 18.52 -9.33 -23.77
CA ASP A 85 19.68 -10.22 -23.61
C ASP A 85 19.95 -10.57 -22.14
N HIS A 86 19.35 -9.82 -21.21
CA HIS A 86 19.44 -10.06 -19.77
C HIS A 86 18.25 -10.85 -19.22
N LEU A 87 17.38 -11.37 -20.07
CA LEU A 87 16.17 -12.10 -19.68
C LEU A 87 16.26 -13.55 -20.14
N ALA A 88 15.91 -14.47 -19.25
CA ALA A 88 15.83 -15.89 -19.56
C ALA A 88 14.51 -16.48 -19.07
N ALA A 89 13.91 -17.37 -19.87
CA ALA A 89 12.87 -18.26 -19.38
C ALA A 89 13.53 -19.38 -18.57
N VAL A 90 13.17 -19.47 -17.30
CA VAL A 90 13.72 -20.44 -16.36
C VAL A 90 12.60 -21.22 -15.70
N GLU A 91 12.93 -22.41 -15.23
CA GLU A 91 12.02 -23.14 -14.35
C GLU A 91 11.82 -22.35 -13.05
N PRO A 92 10.59 -22.24 -12.55
CA PRO A 92 10.35 -21.60 -11.27
C PRO A 92 11.12 -22.36 -10.21
N ALA A 93 12.00 -21.67 -9.48
CA ALA A 93 12.68 -22.28 -8.34
C ALA A 93 11.65 -22.99 -7.47
N VAL A 94 11.86 -24.29 -7.21
CA VAL A 94 11.02 -25.09 -6.32
C VAL A 94 11.05 -24.37 -4.98
N LYS A 95 9.97 -23.66 -4.67
CA LYS A 95 9.77 -23.12 -3.34
C LYS A 95 9.51 -24.33 -2.45
N THR A 96 10.57 -24.95 -1.92
CA THR A 96 10.45 -25.69 -0.65
C THR A 96 9.60 -24.81 0.24
N SER A 97 8.50 -25.37 0.74
CA SER A 97 7.41 -24.68 1.42
C SER A 97 7.95 -23.70 2.47
N THR A 98 8.31 -22.50 2.00
CA THR A 98 9.03 -21.49 2.77
C THR A 98 8.16 -21.09 3.93
N ALA A 99 8.72 -20.45 4.95
CA ALA A 99 8.03 -19.99 6.17
C ALA A 99 6.59 -19.45 5.99
N ARG A 100 6.19 -18.99 4.79
CA ARG A 100 4.80 -18.67 4.40
C ARG A 100 3.81 -19.85 4.49
N ALA A 101 4.21 -21.07 4.15
CA ALA A 101 3.41 -22.29 4.33
C ALA A 101 3.39 -22.74 5.80
N ALA A 102 4.52 -22.64 6.52
CA ALA A 102 4.57 -22.87 7.96
C ALA A 102 3.71 -21.85 8.76
N ARG A 103 3.64 -20.59 8.30
CA ARG A 103 2.74 -19.54 8.81
C ARG A 103 1.26 -19.76 8.47
N ARG A 104 0.96 -20.69 7.55
CA ARG A 104 -0.40 -21.14 7.19
C ARG A 104 -0.76 -22.44 7.92
N ARG A 105 -0.24 -22.69 9.11
CA ARG A 105 -0.84 -23.70 9.99
C ARG A 105 -2.21 -23.17 10.45
N PRO A 106 -3.34 -23.75 10.02
CA PRO A 106 -4.67 -23.27 10.45
C PRO A 106 -4.87 -23.37 11.97
N GLU A 107 -4.00 -24.12 12.63
CA GLU A 107 -3.96 -24.35 14.07
C GLU A 107 -3.21 -23.26 14.85
N PHE A 108 -2.41 -22.40 14.22
CA PHE A 108 -1.59 -21.40 14.92
C PHE A 108 -1.64 -20.01 14.24
N CYS A 109 -1.57 -18.95 15.04
CA CYS A 109 -1.49 -17.58 14.52
C CYS A 109 -0.06 -17.24 14.04
N LYS A 110 0.10 -16.06 13.42
CA LYS A 110 1.39 -15.58 12.89
C LYS A 110 2.51 -15.46 13.94
N ASP A 111 2.14 -15.32 15.21
CA ASP A 111 3.04 -15.18 16.36
C ASP A 111 3.19 -16.52 17.12
N GLY A 112 2.63 -17.61 16.59
CA GLY A 112 2.77 -18.97 17.13
C GLY A 112 1.70 -19.40 18.13
N HIS A 113 0.73 -18.56 18.47
CA HIS A 113 -0.34 -18.91 19.41
C HIS A 113 -1.36 -19.88 18.79
N LYS A 114 -1.70 -20.96 19.51
CA LYS A 114 -2.70 -21.94 19.05
C LYS A 114 -4.09 -21.32 18.93
N PHE A 115 -4.77 -21.57 17.82
CA PHE A 115 -6.18 -21.24 17.63
C PHE A 115 -7.05 -22.31 18.30
N THR A 116 -7.60 -21.99 19.46
CA THR A 116 -8.64 -22.77 20.17
C THR A 116 -9.91 -21.93 20.29
N SER A 117 -11.05 -22.50 20.70
CA SER A 117 -12.28 -21.73 20.98
C SER A 117 -12.03 -20.55 21.94
N GLU A 118 -11.15 -20.75 22.92
CA GLU A 118 -10.79 -19.79 23.96
C GLU A 118 -9.82 -18.73 23.43
N ASN A 119 -8.96 -19.07 22.47
CA ASN A 119 -7.97 -18.14 21.92
C ASN A 119 -8.32 -17.57 20.52
N THR A 120 -9.53 -17.85 20.03
CA THR A 120 -9.99 -17.47 18.69
C THR A 120 -11.28 -16.67 18.70
N TYR A 121 -11.26 -15.45 18.15
CA TYR A 121 -12.48 -14.71 17.81
C TYR A 121 -12.54 -14.43 16.32
N THR A 122 -13.75 -14.30 15.77
CA THR A 122 -13.98 -14.00 14.35
C THR A 122 -14.61 -12.61 14.25
N ASP A 123 -14.13 -11.78 13.32
CA ASP A 123 -14.72 -10.47 13.07
C ASP A 123 -15.95 -10.54 12.16
N ASN A 124 -16.59 -9.39 11.94
CA ASN A 124 -17.76 -9.28 11.07
C ASN A 124 -17.48 -9.55 9.58
N ARG A 125 -16.20 -9.68 9.19
CA ARG A 125 -15.76 -10.04 7.83
C ARG A 125 -15.42 -11.53 7.72
N GLY A 126 -15.67 -12.31 8.78
CA GLY A 126 -15.35 -13.74 8.83
C GLY A 126 -13.86 -14.02 9.03
N SER A 127 -13.04 -13.01 9.33
CA SER A 127 -11.60 -13.19 9.56
C SER A 127 -11.32 -13.64 10.98
N ARG A 128 -10.45 -14.64 11.14
CA ARG A 128 -10.09 -15.25 12.41
C ARG A 128 -8.93 -14.50 13.07
N HIS A 129 -9.06 -14.20 14.36
CA HIS A 129 -8.09 -13.42 15.15
C HIS A 129 -7.71 -14.14 16.45
N CYS A 130 -6.45 -13.97 16.84
CA CYS A 130 -5.91 -14.52 18.08
C CYS A 130 -6.16 -13.56 19.26
N ARG A 131 -6.77 -14.06 20.34
CA ARG A 131 -7.04 -13.28 21.55
C ARG A 131 -5.76 -12.90 22.29
N THR A 132 -4.77 -13.78 22.38
CA THR A 132 -3.47 -13.46 22.98
C THR A 132 -2.80 -12.28 22.28
N CYS A 133 -2.67 -12.33 20.95
CA CYS A 133 -2.11 -11.22 20.18
C CYS A 133 -2.90 -9.91 20.37
N ALA A 134 -4.23 -10.00 20.53
CA ALA A 134 -5.06 -8.82 20.78
C ALA A 134 -4.77 -8.21 22.16
N ALA A 135 -4.61 -9.05 23.19
CA ALA A 135 -4.27 -8.62 24.54
C ALA A 135 -2.87 -7.99 24.61
N GLU A 136 -1.87 -8.59 23.95
CA GLU A 136 -0.51 -8.04 23.84
C GLU A 136 -0.51 -6.68 23.16
N ARG A 137 -1.23 -6.54 22.04
CA ARG A 137 -1.40 -5.24 21.37
C ARG A 137 -2.09 -4.21 22.25
N ALA A 138 -3.06 -4.62 23.06
CA ALA A 138 -3.74 -3.73 24.00
C ALA A 138 -2.78 -3.25 25.11
N ARG A 139 -1.93 -4.14 25.64
CA ARG A 139 -0.90 -3.81 26.64
C ARG A 139 0.18 -2.89 26.07
N ALA A 140 0.55 -3.08 24.80
CA ALA A 140 1.56 -2.26 24.12
C ALA A 140 1.07 -0.87 23.72
N LYS A 141 -0.25 -0.63 23.67
CA LYS A 141 -0.78 0.70 23.39
C LYS A 141 -0.52 1.62 24.59
N ARG A 142 0.34 2.63 24.38
CA ARG A 142 0.45 3.78 25.29
C ARG A 142 -0.95 4.40 25.45
N PRO A 143 -1.36 4.83 26.66
CA PRO A 143 -2.63 5.51 26.85
C PRO A 143 -2.73 6.69 25.88
N THR A 144 -3.86 6.82 25.19
CA THR A 144 -4.08 7.97 24.32
C THR A 144 -4.04 9.24 25.17
N PRO A 145 -3.32 10.30 24.75
CA PRO A 145 -3.32 11.56 25.48
C PRO A 145 -4.76 12.02 25.68
N GLN A 146 -5.15 12.26 26.92
CA GLN A 146 -6.50 12.74 27.22
C GLN A 146 -6.68 14.10 26.53
N LYS A 147 -7.69 14.21 25.67
CA LYS A 147 -7.90 15.40 24.84
C LYS A 147 -8.17 16.59 25.77
N GLN A 148 -7.23 17.53 25.85
CA GLN A 148 -7.36 18.70 26.73
C GLN A 148 -8.67 19.45 26.44
N VAL A 149 -9.44 19.67 27.50
CA VAL A 149 -10.70 20.43 27.44
C VAL A 149 -10.31 21.89 27.23
N ARG A 150 -10.51 22.40 26.01
CA ARG A 150 -10.31 23.82 25.72
C ARG A 150 -11.28 24.67 26.56
N GLU A 151 -10.74 25.66 27.27
CA GLU A 151 -11.49 26.69 28.01
C GLU A 151 -11.94 27.83 27.10
N VAL A 152 -11.21 28.06 26.00
CA VAL A 152 -11.51 29.09 24.99
C VAL A 152 -11.69 28.48 23.60
N CYS A 153 -12.60 29.07 22.83
CA CYS A 153 -12.80 28.69 21.44
C CYS A 153 -11.67 29.23 20.55
N ARG A 154 -11.62 28.82 19.27
CA ARG A 154 -10.62 29.30 18.30
C ARG A 154 -10.60 30.83 18.12
N ASN A 155 -11.70 31.50 18.43
CA ASN A 155 -11.84 32.96 18.33
C ASN A 155 -11.72 33.66 19.69
N GLY A 156 -11.20 32.99 20.73
CA GLY A 156 -10.97 33.58 22.05
C GLY A 156 -12.19 33.63 22.98
N HIS A 157 -13.40 33.29 22.52
CA HIS A 157 -14.57 33.29 23.42
C HIS A 157 -14.50 32.18 24.49
N PRO A 158 -14.93 32.47 25.73
CA PRO A 158 -14.98 31.50 26.81
C PRO A 158 -16.00 30.39 26.49
N LEU A 159 -15.62 29.13 26.67
CA LEU A 159 -16.45 27.94 26.47
C LEU A 159 -17.10 27.50 27.80
N THR A 160 -17.80 28.42 28.44
CA THR A 160 -18.64 28.15 29.62
C THR A 160 -19.90 27.38 29.23
N LYS A 161 -20.59 26.80 30.21
CA LYS A 161 -21.84 26.04 30.01
C LYS A 161 -22.89 26.81 29.18
N ASP A 162 -23.01 28.11 29.41
CA ASP A 162 -24.00 28.97 28.73
C ASP A 162 -23.54 29.48 27.36
N ASN A 163 -22.27 29.25 27.01
CA ASN A 163 -21.68 29.66 25.73
C ASN A 163 -21.26 28.48 24.85
N ILE A 164 -21.72 27.27 25.19
CA ILE A 164 -21.52 26.06 24.40
C ILE A 164 -22.85 25.42 24.02
N SER A 165 -22.90 24.85 22.82
CA SER A 165 -23.92 23.88 22.43
C SER A 165 -23.28 22.55 22.06
N THR A 166 -23.90 21.45 22.45
CA THR A 166 -23.50 20.09 22.06
C THR A 166 -24.29 19.61 20.85
N GLY A 167 -23.68 18.74 20.04
CA GLY A 167 -24.37 18.09 18.93
C GLY A 167 -25.39 17.03 19.40
N PRO A 168 -26.25 16.52 18.49
CA PRO A 168 -27.25 15.49 18.80
C PRO A 168 -26.64 14.17 19.30
N ASP A 169 -25.41 13.88 18.87
CA ASP A 169 -24.61 12.70 19.28
C ASP A 169 -23.88 12.91 20.61
N GLY A 170 -24.09 14.05 21.28
CA GLY A 170 -23.38 14.46 22.49
C GLY A 170 -21.90 14.78 22.26
N LYS A 171 -21.41 14.76 21.01
CA LYS A 171 -20.00 14.96 20.69
C LYS A 171 -19.78 16.36 20.10
N GLY A 172 -18.68 16.97 20.52
CA GLY A 172 -18.26 18.29 20.06
C GLY A 172 -19.00 19.44 20.77
N ARG A 173 -18.24 20.47 21.13
CA ARG A 173 -18.75 21.71 21.71
C ARG A 173 -18.63 22.82 20.66
N ARG A 174 -19.73 23.50 20.34
CA ARG A 174 -19.76 24.66 19.46
C ARG A 174 -19.94 25.93 20.30
N CYS A 175 -19.13 26.95 20.04
CA CYS A 175 -19.24 28.25 20.71
C CYS A 175 -20.50 28.99 20.22
N LEU A 176 -21.40 29.33 21.15
CA LEU A 176 -22.66 30.01 20.83
C LEU A 176 -22.44 31.44 20.36
N THR A 177 -21.48 32.18 20.93
CA THR A 177 -21.06 33.50 20.41
C THR A 177 -20.64 33.43 18.95
N CYS A 178 -19.79 32.46 18.59
CA CYS A 178 -19.38 32.24 17.20
C CYS A 178 -20.57 31.88 16.29
N SER A 179 -21.52 31.10 16.82
CA SER A 179 -22.72 30.72 16.08
C SER A 179 -23.61 31.93 15.78
N ARG A 180 -23.91 32.75 16.80
CA ARG A 180 -24.71 33.99 16.65
C ARG A 180 -24.07 34.97 15.66
N ALA A 181 -22.75 35.18 15.75
CA ALA A 181 -22.03 36.04 14.82
C ALA A 181 -22.07 35.52 13.37
N ARG A 182 -22.09 34.19 13.17
CA ARG A 182 -22.27 33.58 11.85
C ARG A 182 -23.68 33.81 11.33
N SER A 183 -24.71 33.57 12.15
CA SER A 183 -26.11 33.82 11.77
C SER A 183 -26.33 35.28 11.40
N ALA A 184 -25.86 36.23 12.21
CA ALA A 184 -25.98 37.66 11.91
C ALA A 184 -25.31 38.06 10.58
N ARG A 185 -24.15 37.46 10.25
CA ARG A 185 -23.50 37.67 8.94
C ARG A 185 -24.31 37.10 7.79
N TYR A 186 -24.94 35.94 7.98
CA TYR A 186 -25.80 35.32 6.98
C TYR A 186 -27.06 36.16 6.71
N GLU A 187 -27.75 36.58 7.76
CA GLU A 187 -28.94 37.46 7.66
C GLU A 187 -28.61 38.80 6.97
N ARG A 188 -27.46 39.41 7.30
CA ARG A 188 -27.01 40.63 6.61
C ARG A 188 -26.78 40.43 5.11
N LYS A 189 -26.30 39.26 4.70
CA LYS A 189 -26.13 38.94 3.27
C LYS A 189 -27.49 38.77 2.59
N LEU A 190 -28.42 38.06 3.20
CA LEU A 190 -29.77 37.86 2.65
C LEU A 190 -30.55 39.17 2.49
N ARG A 191 -30.35 40.15 3.38
CA ARG A 191 -31.00 41.47 3.28
C ARG A 191 -30.35 42.40 2.26
N ALA A 192 -29.16 42.06 1.78
CA ALA A 192 -28.41 42.85 0.79
C ALA A 192 -28.54 42.29 -0.64
N THR A 193 -29.34 41.25 -0.81
CA THR A 193 -29.74 40.60 -2.08
C THR A 193 -31.22 40.81 -2.31
#